data_AF-A0A8I1QMN1-F1
#
_entry.id   AF-A0A8I1QMN1-F1
#
_cell.length_a   1.000
_cell.length_b   1.000
_cell.length_c   1.000
_cell.angle_alpha   90.00
_cell.angle_beta   90.00
_cell.angle_gamma   90.00
#
_symmetry.space_group_name_H-M   'P 1'
#
loop_
_entity.id
_entity.type
_entity.pdbx_description
1 polymer ?
#
loop_
_entity_poly.entity_id
_entity_poly.type
_entity_poly.pdbx_seq_one_letter_code
_entity_poly.pdbx_strand_id
1 'polypeptide(L)'
;MSKEGVVPIVMAVDEVTVRIAGGVRSTISILATGKVPTTGWSAASLARRASAAAPPDGILAFDFSANAPAASSLILQVITPINAHLELADVDIANFWAPGVRLVGIRVAAANNAKTVEIVPHDEAIELSRKSSPRAVATVVPDTPAALSFEADIKPMFRPRDVNAMRAAAGFDLHNYDDVKSRAALISERLKDDMPCDGLWPPEDIKKFDDWIAAQMPA
;
A
#
# COMPACT_ATOMS: atom_id res chain seq x y z
N MET A 1 -5.60 -4.85 42.20
CA MET A 1 -6.92 -4.67 41.56
C MET A 1 -6.67 -4.27 40.12
N SER A 2 -6.77 -5.25 39.24
CA SER A 2 -6.38 -5.20 37.83
C SER A 2 -7.29 -4.21 37.11
N LYS A 3 -6.75 -3.07 36.67
CA LYS A 3 -7.40 -2.32 35.60
C LYS A 3 -7.29 -3.21 34.37
N GLU A 4 -8.39 -3.87 34.00
CA GLU A 4 -8.54 -4.40 32.65
C GLU A 4 -8.06 -3.30 31.70
N GLY A 5 -6.94 -3.56 31.05
CA GLY A 5 -6.26 -2.59 30.21
C GLY A 5 -7.15 -2.33 29.02
N VAL A 6 -7.98 -1.30 29.09
CA VAL A 6 -8.72 -0.79 27.95
C VAL A 6 -7.69 -0.37 26.92
N VAL A 7 -7.47 -1.24 25.93
CA VAL A 7 -6.58 -0.94 24.82
C VAL A 7 -7.18 0.29 24.12
N PRO A 8 -6.42 1.38 23.95
CA PRO A 8 -7.01 2.61 23.45
C PRO A 8 -7.45 2.40 21.99
N ILE A 9 -8.75 2.55 21.74
CA ILE A 9 -9.35 2.30 20.42
C ILE A 9 -9.21 3.56 19.55
N VAL A 10 -8.89 3.37 18.27
CA VAL A 10 -8.90 4.45 17.28
C VAL A 10 -10.32 5.01 17.15
N MET A 11 -10.46 6.33 17.06
CA MET A 11 -11.78 6.99 17.09
C MET A 11 -12.67 6.56 15.93
N ALA A 12 -12.15 6.55 14.70
CA ALA A 12 -12.89 6.12 13.52
C ALA A 12 -11.95 5.52 12.48
N VAL A 13 -12.47 4.60 11.66
CA VAL A 13 -11.82 4.08 10.46
C VAL A 13 -12.36 4.81 9.22
N ASP A 14 -11.48 5.39 8.43
CA ASP A 14 -11.81 6.12 7.19
C ASP A 14 -11.77 5.18 5.98
N GLU A 15 -10.77 4.31 5.91
CA GLU A 15 -10.55 3.39 4.80
C GLU A 15 -9.91 2.08 5.27
N VAL A 16 -10.30 0.99 4.60
CA VAL A 16 -9.70 -0.33 4.77
C VAL A 16 -9.41 -0.85 3.37
N THR A 17 -8.16 -1.21 3.14
CA THR A 17 -7.70 -1.83 1.91
C THR A 17 -7.21 -3.23 2.25
N VAL A 18 -7.76 -4.22 1.56
CA VAL A 18 -7.35 -5.61 1.67
C VAL A 18 -6.73 -6.02 0.35
N ARG A 19 -5.54 -6.59 0.42
CA ARG A 19 -4.83 -7.17 -0.71
C ARG A 19 -4.60 -8.63 -0.46
N ILE A 20 -4.78 -9.44 -1.49
CA ILE A 20 -4.61 -10.88 -1.43
C ILE A 20 -3.62 -11.25 -2.52
N ALA A 21 -2.52 -11.85 -2.12
CA ALA A 21 -1.45 -12.29 -3.02
C ALA A 21 -1.28 -13.81 -2.91
N GLY A 22 -1.03 -14.48 -4.05
CA GLY A 22 -0.77 -15.92 -4.12
C GLY A 22 -1.94 -16.76 -4.64
N GLY A 23 -1.82 -18.08 -4.44
CA GLY A 23 -2.78 -19.09 -4.90
C GLY A 23 -3.59 -19.69 -3.74
N VAL A 24 -3.71 -21.01 -3.70
CA VAL A 24 -4.50 -21.76 -2.67
C VAL A 24 -4.15 -21.36 -1.24
N ARG A 25 -2.86 -21.10 -0.97
CA ARG A 25 -2.40 -20.44 0.25
C ARG A 25 -2.00 -19.02 -0.10
N SER A 26 -2.76 -18.07 0.39
CA SER A 26 -2.61 -16.67 0.09
C SER A 26 -2.03 -15.91 1.28
N THR A 27 -1.28 -14.86 0.98
CA THR A 27 -0.95 -13.82 1.96
C THR A 27 -1.98 -12.71 1.83
N ILE A 28 -2.60 -12.33 2.96
CA ILE A 28 -3.56 -11.25 3.03
C ILE A 28 -2.93 -10.05 3.74
N SER A 29 -2.80 -8.92 3.06
CA SER A 29 -2.31 -7.66 3.62
C SER A 29 -3.50 -6.71 3.85
N ILE A 30 -3.61 -6.18 5.06
CA ILE A 30 -4.72 -5.31 5.50
C ILE A 30 -4.13 -3.97 5.91
N LEU A 31 -4.42 -2.92 5.15
CA LEU A 31 -4.10 -1.54 5.50
C LEU A 31 -5.37 -0.84 5.97
N ALA A 32 -5.38 -0.35 7.21
CA ALA A 32 -6.44 0.49 7.74
C ALA A 32 -5.93 1.91 7.98
N THR A 33 -6.71 2.91 7.55
CA THR A 33 -6.49 4.31 7.88
C THR A 33 -7.67 4.82 8.70
N GLY A 34 -7.39 5.66 9.67
CA GLY A 34 -8.38 6.17 10.60
C GLY A 34 -7.96 7.48 11.22
N LYS A 35 -8.72 7.89 12.23
CA LYS A 35 -8.55 9.16 12.93
C LYS A 35 -8.45 8.93 14.43
N VAL A 36 -7.66 9.75 15.09
CA VAL A 36 -7.56 9.86 16.55
C VAL A 36 -7.92 11.28 16.99
N PRO A 37 -8.42 11.48 18.22
CA PRO A 37 -8.96 12.77 18.64
C PRO A 37 -7.88 13.82 18.93
N THR A 38 -6.63 13.41 19.12
CA THR A 38 -5.52 14.29 19.50
C THR A 38 -4.22 13.91 18.79
N THR A 39 -3.20 14.76 18.86
CA THR A 39 -1.84 14.41 18.43
C THR A 39 -1.16 13.44 19.39
N GLY A 40 -0.10 12.77 18.92
CA GLY A 40 0.81 11.95 19.76
C GLY A 40 0.39 10.50 19.97
N TRP A 41 -0.70 10.04 19.36
CA TRP A 41 -1.03 8.63 19.29
C TRP A 41 -0.01 7.87 18.45
N SER A 42 0.27 6.61 18.80
CA SER A 42 1.32 5.81 18.14
C SER A 42 0.99 4.32 18.16
N ALA A 43 1.85 3.50 17.53
CA ALA A 43 1.76 2.04 17.55
C ALA A 43 0.34 1.51 17.20
N ALA A 44 -0.24 2.07 16.14
CA ALA A 44 -1.53 1.61 15.66
C ALA A 44 -1.43 0.15 15.19
N SER A 45 -2.42 -0.65 15.53
CA SER A 45 -2.44 -2.08 15.25
C SER A 45 -3.86 -2.59 15.00
N LEU A 46 -3.93 -3.72 14.32
CA LEU A 46 -5.17 -4.46 14.06
C LEU A 46 -5.13 -5.76 14.87
N ALA A 47 -5.92 -5.83 15.92
CA ALA A 47 -6.02 -7.02 16.75
C ALA A 47 -7.16 -7.91 16.25
N ARG A 48 -6.87 -9.19 15.92
CA ARG A 48 -7.93 -10.12 15.49
C ARG A 48 -8.92 -10.32 16.63
N ARG A 49 -10.22 -10.14 16.34
CA ARG A 49 -11.26 -10.41 17.33
C ARG A 49 -11.46 -11.92 17.47
N ALA A 50 -11.29 -12.44 18.68
CA ALA A 50 -11.52 -13.84 18.96
C ALA A 50 -12.98 -14.21 18.68
N SER A 51 -13.19 -15.28 17.92
CA SER A 51 -14.52 -15.86 17.69
C SER A 51 -14.42 -17.36 17.98
N ALA A 52 -15.29 -17.86 18.85
CA ALA A 52 -15.28 -19.27 19.27
C ALA A 52 -15.72 -20.23 18.14
N ALA A 53 -16.48 -19.73 17.17
CA ALA A 53 -16.92 -20.44 15.98
C ALA A 53 -16.82 -19.52 14.76
N ALA A 54 -17.01 -20.09 13.57
CA ALA A 54 -17.14 -19.34 12.32
C ALA A 54 -18.29 -18.32 12.47
N PRO A 55 -18.05 -17.03 12.23
CA PRO A 55 -19.11 -16.03 12.22
C PRO A 55 -20.16 -16.38 11.15
N PRO A 56 -21.47 -16.17 11.41
CA PRO A 56 -22.52 -16.44 10.42
C PRO A 56 -22.35 -15.65 9.11
N ASP A 57 -21.73 -14.46 9.20
CA ASP A 57 -21.41 -13.61 8.06
C ASP A 57 -20.11 -14.03 7.35
N GLY A 58 -19.36 -14.99 7.90
CA GLY A 58 -18.08 -15.47 7.35
C GLY A 58 -16.97 -14.41 7.36
N ILE A 59 -17.18 -13.28 8.04
CA ILE A 59 -16.29 -12.12 8.01
C ILE A 59 -15.32 -12.15 9.19
N LEU A 60 -14.03 -12.00 8.88
CA LEU A 60 -12.99 -11.89 9.88
C LEU A 60 -12.92 -10.46 10.42
N ALA A 61 -13.14 -10.30 11.74
CA ALA A 61 -13.14 -9.00 12.38
C ALA A 61 -11.82 -8.66 13.08
N PHE A 62 -11.43 -7.38 13.01
CA PHE A 62 -10.29 -6.79 13.69
C PHE A 62 -10.70 -5.54 14.47
N ASP A 63 -10.09 -5.35 15.63
CA ASP A 63 -10.17 -4.12 16.41
C ASP A 63 -9.00 -3.21 16.05
N PHE A 64 -9.30 -1.97 15.65
CA PHE A 64 -8.32 -0.94 15.33
C PHE A 64 -7.99 -0.13 16.58
N SER A 65 -6.80 -0.38 17.13
CA SER A 65 -6.31 0.24 18.34
C SER A 65 -4.99 0.96 18.13
N ALA A 66 -4.66 1.87 19.05
CA ALA A 66 -3.39 2.59 19.08
C ALA A 66 -3.03 2.95 20.51
N ASN A 67 -1.76 3.26 20.76
CA ASN A 67 -1.32 3.75 22.06
C ASN A 67 -1.66 5.24 22.19
N ALA A 68 -2.39 5.59 23.24
CA ALA A 68 -2.66 6.97 23.60
C ALA A 68 -1.35 7.71 23.95
N PRO A 69 -1.24 9.01 23.66
CA PRO A 69 -0.08 9.80 24.05
C PRO A 69 0.13 9.79 25.57
N ALA A 70 1.39 9.85 25.99
CA ALA A 70 1.71 10.00 27.40
C ALA A 70 1.17 11.34 27.92
N ALA A 71 0.60 11.34 29.13
CA ALA A 71 0.06 12.56 29.75
C ALA A 71 1.11 13.66 29.97
N SER A 72 2.40 13.30 29.95
CA SER A 72 3.53 14.22 30.05
C SER A 72 3.93 14.85 28.71
N SER A 73 3.36 14.41 27.59
CA SER A 73 3.63 14.96 26.26
C SER A 73 2.72 16.16 25.96
N LEU A 74 3.17 17.03 25.06
CA LEU A 74 2.29 18.06 24.49
C LEU A 74 1.21 17.39 23.62
N ILE A 75 -0.05 17.46 24.07
CA ILE A 75 -1.20 16.88 23.37
C ILE A 75 -2.05 18.02 22.80
N LEU A 76 -2.04 18.17 21.48
CA LEU A 76 -2.91 19.12 20.79
C LEU A 76 -4.26 18.45 20.51
N GLN A 77 -5.35 19.19 20.77
CA GLN A 77 -6.74 18.74 20.56
C GLN A 77 -7.12 18.86 19.08
N VAL A 78 -6.38 18.17 18.21
CA VAL A 78 -6.58 18.19 16.76
C VAL A 78 -6.74 16.76 16.25
N ILE A 79 -7.78 16.55 15.43
CA ILE A 79 -8.04 15.26 14.80
C ILE A 79 -6.86 14.92 13.89
N THR A 80 -6.18 13.81 14.20
CA THR A 80 -4.95 13.40 13.50
C THR A 80 -5.17 12.06 12.80
N PRO A 81 -4.69 11.88 11.55
CA PRO A 81 -4.76 10.59 10.88
C PRO A 81 -3.82 9.56 11.52
N ILE A 82 -4.20 8.28 11.47
CA ILE A 82 -3.36 7.16 11.91
C ILE A 82 -3.60 5.95 11.01
N ASN A 83 -2.57 5.12 10.80
CA ASN A 83 -2.65 3.92 9.98
C ASN A 83 -2.08 2.70 10.69
N ALA A 84 -2.65 1.53 10.40
CA ALA A 84 -2.13 0.22 10.79
C ALA A 84 -2.04 -0.70 9.58
N HIS A 85 -0.99 -1.51 9.52
CA HIS A 85 -0.80 -2.56 8.53
C HIS A 85 -0.68 -3.92 9.24
N LEU A 86 -1.37 -4.94 8.72
CA LEU A 86 -1.29 -6.30 9.20
C LEU A 86 -1.18 -7.28 8.02
N GLU A 87 -0.30 -8.27 8.16
CA GLU A 87 -0.19 -9.37 7.21
C GLU A 87 -0.63 -10.68 7.86
N LEU A 88 -1.47 -11.43 7.15
CA LEU A 88 -1.86 -12.80 7.48
C LEU A 88 -1.22 -13.71 6.42
N ALA A 89 -0.23 -14.50 6.81
CA ALA A 89 0.41 -15.46 5.92
C ALA A 89 -0.32 -16.80 5.93
N ASP A 90 -0.12 -17.59 4.85
CA ASP A 90 -0.58 -18.97 4.72
C ASP A 90 -2.10 -19.17 4.92
N VAL A 91 -2.89 -18.24 4.38
CA VAL A 91 -4.35 -18.27 4.50
C VAL A 91 -4.97 -19.10 3.38
N ASP A 92 -5.66 -20.19 3.73
CA ASP A 92 -6.59 -20.86 2.82
C ASP A 92 -7.94 -20.15 2.87
N ILE A 93 -8.23 -19.34 1.83
CA ILE A 93 -9.46 -18.56 1.78
C ILE A 93 -10.69 -19.45 1.66
N ALA A 94 -10.60 -20.58 0.94
CA ALA A 94 -11.74 -21.46 0.71
C ALA A 94 -12.13 -22.27 1.96
N ASN A 95 -11.17 -22.55 2.83
CA ASN A 95 -11.34 -23.38 4.02
C ASN A 95 -10.96 -22.67 5.33
N PHE A 96 -10.99 -21.33 5.34
CA PHE A 96 -10.44 -20.53 6.44
C PHE A 96 -11.06 -20.84 7.81
N TRP A 97 -12.38 -21.04 7.84
CA TRP A 97 -13.11 -21.26 9.09
C TRP A 97 -13.30 -22.74 9.40
N ALA A 98 -13.61 -23.52 8.37
CA ALA A 98 -13.79 -24.97 8.38
C ALA A 98 -13.72 -25.47 6.93
N PRO A 99 -13.60 -26.78 6.69
CA PRO A 99 -13.64 -27.34 5.34
C PRO A 99 -14.90 -26.89 4.58
N GLY A 100 -14.73 -26.23 3.44
CA GLY A 100 -15.80 -25.66 2.61
C GLY A 100 -16.41 -24.34 3.12
N VAL A 101 -15.96 -23.82 4.26
CA VAL A 101 -16.43 -22.54 4.82
C VAL A 101 -15.36 -21.47 4.58
N ARG A 102 -15.58 -20.69 3.51
CA ARG A 102 -14.64 -19.68 3.06
C ARG A 102 -14.62 -18.41 3.92
N LEU A 103 -13.51 -17.70 3.87
CA LEU A 103 -13.43 -16.31 4.32
C LEU A 103 -14.19 -15.43 3.31
N VAL A 104 -15.22 -14.74 3.80
CA VAL A 104 -16.11 -13.90 2.98
C VAL A 104 -15.63 -12.45 2.94
N GLY A 105 -15.01 -11.97 4.01
CA GLY A 105 -14.61 -10.57 4.10
C GLY A 105 -13.76 -10.27 5.31
N ILE A 106 -13.30 -9.02 5.39
CA ILE A 106 -12.55 -8.48 6.51
C ILE A 106 -13.26 -7.23 7.02
N ARG A 107 -13.49 -7.16 8.33
CA ARG A 107 -14.11 -6.03 8.99
C ARG A 107 -13.15 -5.42 9.99
N VAL A 108 -12.90 -4.12 9.86
CA VAL A 108 -12.10 -3.36 10.84
C VAL A 108 -13.06 -2.47 11.63
N ALA A 109 -13.08 -2.66 12.94
CA ALA A 109 -13.88 -1.88 13.87
C ALA A 109 -13.01 -0.84 14.60
N ALA A 110 -13.52 0.38 14.67
CA ALA A 110 -13.02 1.48 15.48
C ALA A 110 -14.10 1.87 16.50
N ALA A 111 -13.83 2.87 17.36
CA ALA A 111 -14.74 3.25 18.43
C ALA A 111 -16.12 3.70 17.92
N ASN A 112 -16.14 4.46 16.82
CA ASN A 112 -17.37 5.09 16.32
C ASN A 112 -17.98 4.39 15.10
N ASN A 113 -17.24 3.52 14.41
CA ASN A 113 -17.71 2.86 13.20
C ASN A 113 -16.94 1.57 12.92
N ALA A 114 -17.42 0.83 11.92
CA ALA A 114 -16.68 -0.28 11.33
C ALA A 114 -16.76 -0.19 9.80
N LYS A 115 -15.74 -0.70 9.12
CA LYS A 115 -15.71 -0.86 7.67
C LYS A 115 -15.45 -2.31 7.31
N THR A 116 -16.24 -2.81 6.37
CA THR A 116 -16.15 -4.18 5.86
C THR A 116 -15.69 -4.12 4.42
N VAL A 117 -14.77 -5.02 4.08
CA VAL A 117 -14.29 -5.25 2.74
C VAL A 117 -14.58 -6.72 2.40
N GLU A 118 -15.40 -6.94 1.39
CA GLU A 118 -15.75 -8.27 0.93
C GLU A 118 -14.64 -8.84 0.03
N ILE A 119 -14.38 -10.14 0.17
CA ILE A 119 -13.43 -10.88 -0.65
C ILE A 119 -14.21 -11.50 -1.80
N VAL A 120 -14.21 -10.82 -2.93
CA VAL A 120 -14.83 -11.28 -4.18
C VAL A 120 -13.79 -11.93 -5.10
N PRO A 121 -14.23 -12.79 -6.05
CA PRO A 121 -13.38 -13.28 -7.14
C PRO A 121 -12.75 -12.15 -7.97
N HIS A 122 -11.65 -12.47 -8.66
CA HIS A 122 -10.83 -11.48 -9.36
C HIS A 122 -11.57 -10.78 -10.52
N ASP A 123 -12.35 -11.52 -11.30
CA ASP A 123 -13.18 -11.02 -12.39
C ASP A 123 -14.27 -10.06 -11.89
N GLU A 124 -14.94 -10.43 -10.80
CA GLU A 124 -15.94 -9.57 -10.14
C GLU A 124 -15.29 -8.30 -9.56
N ALA A 125 -14.10 -8.40 -8.97
CA ALA A 125 -13.33 -7.25 -8.48
C ALA A 125 -12.98 -6.25 -9.60
N ILE A 126 -12.58 -6.75 -10.77
CA ILE A 126 -12.34 -5.92 -11.97
C ILE A 126 -13.61 -5.19 -12.37
N GLU A 127 -14.76 -5.86 -12.33
CA GLU A 127 -16.02 -5.25 -12.74
C GLU A 127 -16.51 -4.20 -11.73
N LEU A 128 -16.41 -4.49 -10.44
CA LEU A 128 -16.77 -3.59 -9.34
C LEU A 128 -15.87 -2.34 -9.31
N SER A 129 -14.57 -2.51 -9.56
CA SER A 129 -13.63 -1.38 -9.65
C SER A 129 -13.87 -0.47 -10.85
N ARG A 130 -14.34 -1.02 -11.99
CA ARG A 130 -14.75 -0.20 -13.15
C ARG A 130 -16.06 0.55 -12.93
N LYS A 131 -16.98 -0.02 -12.15
CA LYS A 131 -18.31 0.54 -11.88
C LYS A 131 -18.32 1.53 -10.72
N SER A 132 -17.40 1.41 -9.77
CA SER A 132 -17.39 2.21 -8.53
C SER A 132 -16.20 3.16 -8.47
N SER A 133 -16.46 4.42 -8.14
CA SER A 133 -15.47 5.36 -7.59
C SER A 133 -16.17 6.37 -6.69
N PRO A 134 -15.60 6.82 -5.54
CA PRO A 134 -14.44 6.33 -4.78
C PRO A 134 -14.79 5.90 -3.33
N ARG A 135 -13.77 5.36 -2.62
CA ARG A 135 -13.66 4.91 -1.21
C ARG A 135 -14.03 3.44 -0.92
N ALA A 136 -13.00 2.71 -0.48
CA ALA A 136 -12.95 1.29 -0.09
C ALA A 136 -13.01 0.30 -1.26
N VAL A 137 -11.83 -0.12 -1.76
CA VAL A 137 -11.69 -1.26 -2.67
C VAL A 137 -10.60 -2.17 -2.13
N ALA A 138 -10.95 -3.44 -1.83
CA ALA A 138 -9.98 -4.53 -1.84
C ALA A 138 -9.40 -4.62 -3.24
N THR A 139 -8.15 -4.21 -3.39
CA THR A 139 -7.43 -4.41 -4.63
C THR A 139 -6.66 -5.72 -4.50
N VAL A 140 -6.99 -6.71 -5.34
CA VAL A 140 -5.97 -7.69 -5.75
C VAL A 140 -5.00 -6.90 -6.61
N VAL A 141 -3.96 -6.39 -5.97
CA VAL A 141 -2.81 -5.90 -6.70
C VAL A 141 -1.92 -7.13 -6.89
N PRO A 142 -1.68 -7.57 -8.14
CA PRO A 142 -0.59 -8.50 -8.40
C PRO A 142 0.67 -7.90 -7.79
N ASP A 143 1.51 -8.73 -7.16
CA ASP A 143 2.76 -8.34 -6.47
C ASP A 143 3.24 -6.97 -6.89
N THR A 144 3.23 -6.02 -5.96
CA THR A 144 4.00 -4.80 -6.16
C THR A 144 5.44 -5.29 -6.32
N PRO A 145 6.07 -5.17 -7.50
CA PRO A 145 7.52 -5.29 -7.57
C PRO A 145 8.02 -4.24 -6.59
N ALA A 146 9.03 -4.59 -5.78
CA ALA A 146 9.69 -3.64 -4.88
C ALA A 146 9.70 -2.25 -5.54
N ALA A 147 9.20 -1.23 -4.83
CA ALA A 147 9.03 0.11 -5.40
C ALA A 147 10.28 0.46 -6.21
N LEU A 148 10.11 0.60 -7.54
CA LEU A 148 11.21 0.83 -8.48
C LEU A 148 12.08 1.91 -7.88
N SER A 149 13.35 1.65 -7.56
CA SER A 149 14.23 2.67 -6.98
C SER A 149 15.15 3.25 -8.03
N PHE A 150 15.61 4.48 -7.83
CA PHE A 150 16.57 5.04 -8.77
C PHE A 150 17.84 4.19 -8.81
N GLU A 151 18.38 3.81 -7.66
CA GLU A 151 19.65 3.07 -7.59
C GLU A 151 19.57 1.65 -8.17
N ALA A 152 18.50 0.89 -7.90
CA ALA A 152 18.40 -0.50 -8.34
C ALA A 152 17.81 -0.65 -9.74
N ASP A 153 16.89 0.22 -10.12
CA ASP A 153 16.01 -0.02 -11.26
C ASP A 153 16.17 0.95 -12.42
N ILE A 154 16.54 2.21 -12.16
CA ILE A 154 16.59 3.28 -13.18
C ILE A 154 18.03 3.60 -13.58
N LYS A 155 18.93 3.75 -12.61
CA LYS A 155 20.35 4.07 -12.84
C LYS A 155 21.05 3.06 -13.76
N PRO A 156 20.84 1.73 -13.64
CA PRO A 156 21.46 0.76 -14.55
C PRO A 156 20.99 0.86 -16.01
N MET A 157 19.84 1.49 -16.25
CA MET A 157 19.28 1.64 -17.60
C MET A 157 20.02 2.71 -18.41
N PHE A 158 20.62 3.69 -17.73
CA PHE A 158 21.51 4.67 -18.38
C PHE A 158 22.88 4.06 -18.59
N ARG A 159 23.25 3.81 -19.85
CA ARG A 159 24.53 3.21 -20.19
C ARG A 159 25.65 4.20 -19.87
N PRO A 160 26.87 3.74 -19.52
CA PRO A 160 28.01 4.63 -19.29
C PRO A 160 28.29 5.61 -20.45
N ARG A 161 27.97 5.20 -21.69
CA ARG A 161 28.06 6.06 -22.89
C ARG A 161 27.09 7.25 -22.82
N ASP A 162 25.85 7.01 -22.42
CA ASP A 162 24.81 8.04 -22.30
C ASP A 162 25.16 9.04 -21.20
N VAL A 163 25.64 8.54 -20.06
CA VAL A 163 26.14 9.35 -18.93
C VAL A 163 27.29 10.25 -19.37
N ASN A 164 28.30 9.69 -20.05
CA ASN A 164 29.45 10.47 -20.53
C ASN A 164 29.06 11.52 -21.58
N ALA A 165 28.13 11.20 -22.48
CA ALA A 165 27.63 12.15 -23.47
C ALA A 165 26.87 13.32 -22.81
N MET A 166 25.99 13.04 -21.86
CA MET A 166 25.22 14.09 -21.16
C MET A 166 26.09 14.96 -20.24
N ARG A 167 27.09 14.36 -19.59
CA ARG A 167 28.09 15.10 -18.82
C ARG A 167 28.90 16.04 -19.73
N ALA A 168 29.33 15.57 -20.90
CA ALA A 168 30.11 16.37 -21.84
C ALA A 168 29.27 17.47 -22.53
N ALA A 169 28.02 17.18 -22.88
CA ALA A 169 27.17 18.10 -23.64
C ALA A 169 26.47 19.16 -22.79
N ALA A 170 26.06 18.81 -21.56
CA ALA A 170 25.19 19.66 -20.74
C ALA A 170 25.62 19.76 -19.27
N GLY A 171 26.74 19.15 -18.88
CA GLY A 171 27.18 19.08 -17.48
C GLY A 171 26.19 18.32 -16.58
N PHE A 172 25.38 17.42 -17.17
CA PHE A 172 24.28 16.73 -16.52
C PHE A 172 24.60 15.26 -16.27
N ASP A 173 24.39 14.77 -15.06
CA ASP A 173 24.76 13.41 -14.69
C ASP A 173 23.54 12.48 -14.57
N LEU A 174 23.39 11.59 -15.57
CA LEU A 174 22.31 10.59 -15.60
C LEU A 174 22.42 9.51 -14.51
N HIS A 175 23.55 9.41 -13.80
CA HIS A 175 23.70 8.53 -12.64
C HIS A 175 23.51 9.25 -11.29
N ASN A 176 23.17 10.54 -11.32
CA ASN A 176 22.81 11.31 -10.14
C ASN A 176 21.29 11.42 -10.01
N TYR A 177 20.77 11.05 -8.85
CA TYR A 177 19.33 11.05 -8.56
C TYR A 177 18.69 12.43 -8.68
N ASP A 178 19.29 13.47 -8.10
CA ASP A 178 18.70 14.81 -8.07
C ASP A 178 18.65 15.43 -9.47
N ASP A 179 19.69 15.20 -10.26
CA ASP A 179 19.77 15.58 -11.67
C ASP A 179 18.64 14.91 -12.47
N VAL A 180 18.52 13.58 -12.38
CA VAL A 180 17.48 12.83 -13.11
C VAL A 180 16.07 13.19 -12.64
N LYS A 181 15.86 13.32 -11.33
CA LYS A 181 14.57 13.71 -10.74
C LYS A 181 14.11 15.09 -11.21
N SER A 182 15.02 16.07 -11.21
CA SER A 182 14.69 17.44 -11.60
C SER A 182 14.26 17.58 -13.07
N ARG A 183 14.61 16.61 -13.92
CA ARG A 183 14.32 16.60 -15.36
C ARG A 183 13.56 15.36 -15.84
N ALA A 184 12.96 14.59 -14.93
CA ALA A 184 12.41 13.27 -15.24
C ALA A 184 11.35 13.29 -16.35
N ALA A 185 10.43 14.27 -16.33
CA ALA A 185 9.42 14.43 -17.38
C ALA A 185 10.04 14.70 -18.76
N LEU A 186 11.06 15.57 -18.82
CA LEU A 186 11.75 15.90 -20.07
C LEU A 186 12.56 14.70 -20.59
N ILE A 187 13.15 13.91 -19.70
CA ILE A 187 13.86 12.68 -20.07
C ILE A 187 12.88 11.65 -20.65
N SER A 188 11.72 11.44 -20.00
CA SER A 188 10.69 10.52 -20.49
C SER A 188 10.20 10.91 -21.89
N GLU A 189 9.92 12.20 -22.11
CA GLU A 189 9.50 12.68 -23.43
C GLU A 189 10.56 12.44 -24.52
N ARG A 190 11.84 12.61 -24.17
CA ARG A 190 12.95 12.37 -25.11
C ARG A 190 13.20 10.89 -25.40
N LEU A 191 13.00 10.02 -24.41
CA LEU A 191 13.14 8.56 -24.56
C LEU A 191 12.04 7.94 -25.43
N LYS A 192 10.89 8.62 -25.57
CA LYS A 192 9.76 8.20 -26.42
C LYS A 192 9.93 8.59 -27.89
N ASP A 193 10.91 9.44 -28.18
CA ASP A 193 11.23 9.92 -29.53
C ASP A 193 12.46 9.17 -30.06
N ASP A 194 13.32 9.79 -30.86
CA ASP A 194 14.44 9.14 -31.57
C ASP A 194 15.77 9.11 -30.79
N MET A 195 15.71 8.95 -29.45
CA MET A 195 16.90 8.93 -28.59
C MET A 195 16.99 7.70 -27.69
N PRO A 196 18.21 7.13 -27.51
CA PRO A 196 19.49 7.61 -28.05
C PRO A 196 19.71 7.26 -29.53
N CYS A 197 20.48 8.08 -30.26
CA CYS A 197 20.72 7.97 -31.71
C CYS A 197 21.40 6.65 -32.17
N ASP A 198 21.73 5.76 -31.24
CA ASP A 198 22.31 4.43 -31.48
C ASP A 198 21.34 3.26 -31.15
N GLY A 199 20.09 3.56 -30.82
CA GLY A 199 19.01 2.58 -30.66
C GLY A 199 17.98 3.01 -29.62
N LEU A 200 16.70 2.96 -29.99
CA LEU A 200 15.59 3.29 -29.09
C LEU A 200 15.57 2.40 -27.85
N TRP A 201 15.14 2.98 -26.73
CA TRP A 201 14.81 2.18 -25.54
C TRP A 201 13.67 1.20 -25.87
N PRO A 202 13.75 -0.06 -25.41
CA PRO A 202 12.62 -0.97 -25.48
C PRO A 202 11.37 -0.36 -24.82
N PRO A 203 10.16 -0.57 -25.37
CA PRO A 203 8.93 -0.05 -24.78
C PRO A 203 8.73 -0.42 -23.30
N GLU A 204 9.22 -1.59 -22.89
CA GLU A 204 9.23 -2.06 -21.51
C GLU A 204 10.12 -1.21 -20.58
N ASP A 205 11.23 -0.71 -21.10
CA ASP A 205 12.18 0.13 -20.36
C ASP A 205 11.65 1.57 -20.25
N ILE A 206 11.03 2.08 -21.30
CA ILE A 206 10.30 3.36 -21.27
C ILE A 206 9.17 3.29 -20.25
N LYS A 207 8.40 2.19 -20.27
CA LYS A 207 7.34 1.94 -19.29
C LYS A 207 7.89 1.88 -17.86
N LYS A 208 9.04 1.23 -17.65
CA LYS A 208 9.69 1.14 -16.34
C LYS A 208 10.10 2.53 -15.81
N PHE A 209 10.59 3.41 -16.69
CA PHE A 209 10.92 4.78 -16.33
C PHE A 209 9.67 5.63 -16.00
N ASP A 210 8.60 5.49 -16.79
CA ASP A 210 7.33 6.19 -16.53
C ASP A 210 6.67 5.73 -15.22
N ASP A 211 6.71 4.42 -14.92
CA ASP A 211 6.18 3.85 -13.68
C ASP A 211 6.95 4.39 -12.45
N TRP A 212 8.26 4.64 -12.57
CA TRP A 212 9.07 5.27 -11.53
C TRP A 212 8.69 6.76 -11.29
N ILE A 213 8.42 7.51 -12.36
CA ILE A 213 7.92 8.89 -12.26
C ILE A 213 6.54 8.91 -11.58
N ALA A 214 5.64 8.02 -12.00
CA ALA A 214 4.30 7.89 -11.42
C ALA A 214 4.35 7.54 -9.93
N ALA A 215 5.34 6.73 -9.51
CA ALA A 215 5.62 6.38 -8.13
C ALA A 215 6.26 7.51 -7.29
N GLN A 216 6.30 8.75 -7.80
CA GLN A 216 6.90 9.93 -7.15
C GLN A 216 8.44 9.84 -7.01
N MET A 217 9.09 9.11 -7.92
CA MET A 217 10.55 9.07 -8.06
C MET A 217 11.29 8.70 -6.75
N PRO A 218 11.02 7.54 -6.15
CA PRO A 218 11.79 7.06 -4.98
C PRO A 218 13.27 6.85 -5.37
N ALA A 219 14.17 7.16 -4.44
CA ALA A 219 15.63 7.01 -4.63
C ALA A 219 16.07 5.54 -4.54
#